data_AF-A0A2V6CNF3-F1
#
_entry.id   AF-A0A2V6CNF3-F1
#
_cell.length_a   1.000
_cell.length_b   1.000
_cell.length_c   1.000
_cell.angle_alpha   90.00
_cell.angle_beta   90.00
_cell.angle_gamma   90.00
#
_symmetry.space_group_name_H-M   'P 1'
#
loop_
_entity.id
_entity.type
_entity.pdbx_description
1 polymer ?
#
loop_
_entity_poly.entity_id
_entity_poly.type
_entity_poly.pdbx_seq_one_letter_code
_entity_poly.pdbx_strand_id
1 'polypeptide(L)'
;MKKIIFTILTATFLCFISCYTATAQDAPVAQSDQITGDGQQSIQDDDSSTGTFTPVTVDPSATSDVALQFPASLTNKPVAIEAPDGGILSSNSATIDANGALSFSFQVSDQPGVHRVLAIDPNADEDSTHIIGVVQFEVPPPAN
;
A
#
# COMPACT_ATOMS: atom_id res chain seq x y z
N MET A 1 -41.33 31.55 59.00
CA MET A 1 -40.60 32.38 58.01
C MET A 1 -39.72 31.46 57.17
N LYS A 2 -39.67 31.73 55.85
CA LYS A 2 -38.75 31.25 54.79
C LYS A 2 -38.76 29.78 54.33
N LYS A 3 -38.96 29.66 53.01
CA LYS A 3 -38.91 28.50 52.10
C LYS A 3 -37.49 27.96 51.93
N ILE A 4 -37.35 26.74 51.35
CA ILE A 4 -36.39 26.29 50.29
C ILE A 4 -36.19 24.75 50.43
N ILE A 5 -36.04 23.85 49.45
CA ILE A 5 -36.25 23.70 47.99
C ILE A 5 -36.23 22.16 47.74
N PHE A 6 -36.95 21.71 46.72
CA PHE A 6 -36.97 20.38 46.10
C PHE A 6 -35.62 19.98 45.48
N THR A 7 -35.16 18.73 45.63
CA THR A 7 -34.35 18.06 44.58
C THR A 7 -34.59 16.55 44.59
N ILE A 8 -35.22 16.08 43.51
CA ILE A 8 -35.39 14.68 43.13
C ILE A 8 -34.02 14.15 42.66
N LEU A 9 -33.55 13.04 43.23
CA LEU A 9 -32.36 12.33 42.74
C LEU A 9 -32.81 11.14 41.88
N THR A 10 -32.87 11.35 40.57
CA THR A 10 -32.98 10.29 39.56
C THR A 10 -31.57 9.89 39.16
N ALA A 11 -31.14 8.66 39.44
CA ALA A 11 -29.91 8.08 38.88
C ALA A 11 -30.27 6.76 38.20
N THR A 12 -30.76 6.88 36.97
CA THR A 12 -30.99 5.78 36.04
C THR A 12 -29.68 5.35 35.39
N PHE A 13 -29.33 4.08 35.61
CA PHE A 13 -28.80 3.10 34.66
C PHE A 13 -28.33 3.63 33.28
N LEU A 14 -27.03 3.52 33.00
CA LEU A 14 -26.46 3.38 31.65
C LEU A 14 -24.95 3.09 31.78
N CYS A 15 -24.57 1.82 31.94
CA CYS A 15 -23.23 1.38 31.56
C CYS A 15 -23.40 0.26 30.54
N PHE A 16 -23.78 0.67 29.33
CA PHE A 16 -23.70 -0.19 28.16
C PHE A 16 -22.22 -0.44 27.87
N ILE A 17 -21.81 -1.68 28.09
CA ILE A 17 -21.14 -2.52 27.08
C ILE A 17 -20.32 -1.69 26.06
N SER A 18 -19.12 -1.27 26.44
CA SER A 18 -18.07 -1.02 25.45
C SER A 18 -17.32 -2.32 25.23
N CYS A 19 -17.95 -3.24 24.51
CA CYS A 19 -17.18 -4.22 23.75
C CYS A 19 -16.36 -3.41 22.74
N TYR A 20 -15.09 -3.19 23.03
CA TYR A 20 -14.12 -2.84 21.99
C TYR A 20 -14.04 -4.04 21.06
N THR A 21 -14.94 -4.10 20.08
CA THR A 21 -14.68 -4.84 18.86
C THR A 21 -13.55 -4.09 18.18
N ALA A 22 -12.32 -4.49 18.47
CA ALA A 22 -11.22 -4.25 17.55
C ALA A 22 -11.61 -5.01 16.27
N THR A 23 -12.28 -4.32 15.35
CA THR A 23 -12.27 -4.75 13.96
C THR A 23 -10.80 -4.80 13.59
N ALA A 24 -10.30 -5.97 13.18
CA ALA A 24 -9.02 -6.02 12.47
C ALA A 24 -9.15 -5.02 11.32
N GLN A 25 -8.56 -3.85 11.51
CA GLN A 25 -8.56 -2.80 10.52
C GLN A 25 -7.59 -3.31 9.46
N ASP A 26 -8.08 -3.56 8.25
CA ASP A 26 -7.22 -3.94 7.14
C ASP A 26 -6.00 -3.02 7.13
N ALA A 27 -4.81 -3.61 7.07
CA ALA A 27 -3.57 -2.85 7.13
C ALA A 27 -3.56 -1.81 6.00
N PRO A 28 -3.12 -0.57 6.27
CA PRO A 28 -3.05 0.44 5.22
C PRO A 28 -2.15 -0.03 4.09
N VAL A 29 -2.57 0.23 2.86
CA VAL A 29 -1.90 -0.15 1.60
C VAL A 29 -1.61 1.08 0.74
N ALA A 30 -0.84 0.90 -0.33
CA ALA A 30 -0.63 1.90 -1.36
C ALA A 30 -1.98 2.31 -1.98
N GLN A 31 -2.17 3.60 -2.21
CA GLN A 31 -3.40 4.19 -2.74
C GLN A 31 -3.28 4.52 -4.22
N SER A 32 -2.07 4.72 -4.71
CA SER A 32 -1.78 4.95 -6.13
C SER A 32 -0.39 4.46 -6.54
N ASP A 33 -0.22 4.23 -7.84
CA ASP A 33 1.08 4.02 -8.47
C ASP A 33 1.37 5.00 -9.60
N GLN A 34 2.66 5.20 -9.84
CA GLN A 34 3.18 5.87 -11.00
C GLN A 34 4.36 5.06 -11.52
N ILE A 35 4.33 4.72 -12.80
CA ILE A 35 5.40 4.03 -13.51
C ILE A 35 5.89 4.94 -14.64
N THR A 36 7.19 5.23 -14.68
CA THR A 36 7.81 6.08 -15.71
C THR A 36 8.96 5.31 -16.38
N GLY A 37 8.88 5.10 -17.69
CA GLY A 37 9.88 4.33 -18.45
C GLY A 37 9.68 4.50 -19.96
N ASP A 38 10.76 4.41 -20.74
CA ASP A 38 10.75 4.50 -22.21
C ASP A 38 9.99 5.71 -22.81
N GLY A 39 10.03 6.85 -22.09
CA GLY A 39 9.32 8.07 -22.48
C GLY A 39 7.80 8.03 -22.26
N GLN A 40 7.29 6.96 -21.63
CA GLN A 40 5.90 6.82 -21.21
C GLN A 40 5.77 6.99 -19.69
N GLN A 41 4.59 7.46 -19.28
CA GLN A 41 4.19 7.58 -17.88
C GLN A 41 2.80 6.96 -17.75
N SER A 42 2.67 6.03 -16.80
CA SER A 42 1.39 5.50 -16.34
C SER A 42 1.16 5.98 -14.91
N ILE A 43 -0.04 6.48 -14.62
CA ILE A 43 -0.45 6.90 -13.28
C ILE A 43 -1.79 6.22 -12.99
N GLN A 44 -1.85 5.44 -11.92
CA GLN A 44 -3.08 4.81 -11.44
C GLN A 44 -3.37 5.39 -10.06
N ASP A 45 -4.20 6.44 -10.06
CA ASP A 45 -4.67 7.14 -8.87
C ASP A 45 -6.13 6.76 -8.61
N ASP A 46 -6.32 5.53 -8.15
CA ASP A 46 -7.64 4.89 -8.03
C ASP A 46 -8.13 4.75 -6.58
N ASP A 47 -7.47 5.41 -5.62
CA ASP A 47 -7.71 5.24 -4.19
C ASP A 47 -7.75 3.75 -3.80
N SER A 48 -6.78 2.97 -4.31
CA SER A 48 -6.76 1.52 -4.16
C SER A 48 -6.98 1.08 -2.72
N SER A 49 -8.00 0.24 -2.52
CA SER A 49 -8.27 -0.36 -1.20
C SER A 49 -7.48 -1.65 -0.96
N THR A 50 -6.80 -2.17 -1.99
CA THR A 50 -6.04 -3.42 -1.93
C THR A 50 -4.55 -3.22 -2.22
N GLY A 51 -4.13 -2.03 -2.65
CA GLY A 51 -2.75 -1.73 -3.04
C GLY A 51 -2.28 -2.53 -4.25
N THR A 52 -3.20 -3.06 -5.07
CA THR A 52 -2.86 -3.80 -6.29
C THR A 52 -3.32 -3.01 -7.49
N PHE A 53 -2.38 -2.69 -8.38
CA PHE A 53 -2.62 -1.84 -9.54
C PHE A 53 -2.67 -2.65 -10.83
N THR A 54 -3.33 -2.15 -11.87
CA THR A 54 -3.43 -2.86 -13.15
C THR A 54 -2.07 -2.95 -13.86
N PRO A 55 -1.83 -4.00 -14.67
CA PRO A 55 -0.58 -4.15 -15.40
C PRO A 55 -0.34 -3.01 -16.39
N VAL A 56 0.90 -2.52 -16.42
CA VAL A 56 1.38 -1.57 -17.43
C VAL A 56 2.21 -2.32 -18.47
N THR A 57 1.84 -2.20 -19.74
CA THR A 57 2.61 -2.80 -20.83
C THR A 57 3.95 -2.09 -20.99
N VAL A 58 5.04 -2.87 -21.05
CA VAL A 58 6.41 -2.37 -21.21
C VAL A 58 7.18 -3.23 -22.22
N ASP A 59 8.26 -2.67 -22.79
CA ASP A 59 9.15 -3.42 -23.66
C ASP A 59 9.97 -4.46 -22.86
N PRO A 60 10.35 -5.60 -23.47
CA PRO A 60 11.26 -6.56 -22.83
C PRO A 60 12.56 -5.88 -22.36
N SER A 61 13.03 -6.17 -21.14
CA SER A 61 14.22 -5.56 -20.53
C SER A 61 14.15 -4.03 -20.27
N ALA A 62 12.98 -3.42 -20.42
CA ALA A 62 12.75 -2.02 -20.07
C ALA A 62 13.06 -1.74 -18.59
N THR A 63 13.61 -0.56 -18.32
CA THR A 63 13.80 -0.06 -16.95
C THR A 63 12.78 1.02 -16.68
N SER A 64 12.06 0.89 -15.56
CA SER A 64 11.04 1.83 -15.12
C SER A 64 11.33 2.33 -13.72
N ASP A 65 11.14 3.64 -13.52
CA ASP A 65 11.06 4.25 -12.21
C ASP A 65 9.62 4.15 -11.70
N VAL A 66 9.48 3.60 -10.49
CA VAL A 66 8.21 3.34 -9.83
C VAL A 66 8.09 4.26 -8.62
N ALA A 67 6.92 4.87 -8.45
CA ALA A 67 6.52 5.54 -7.23
C ALA A 67 5.18 5.00 -6.76
N LEU A 68 5.11 4.57 -5.50
CA LEU A 68 3.88 4.20 -4.81
C LEU A 68 3.53 5.27 -3.78
N GLN A 69 2.27 5.69 -3.75
CA GLN A 69 1.79 6.62 -2.73
C GLN A 69 1.07 5.86 -1.62
N PHE A 70 1.47 6.11 -0.39
CA PHE A 70 0.90 5.51 0.81
C PHE A 70 0.20 6.58 1.68
N PRO A 71 -0.74 6.15 2.55
CA PRO A 71 -1.33 7.05 3.54
C PRO A 71 -0.28 7.52 4.55
N ALA A 72 -0.53 8.69 5.15
CA ALA A 72 0.37 9.32 6.12
C ALA A 72 0.76 8.41 7.31
N SER A 73 -0.09 7.43 7.66
CA SER A 73 0.16 6.44 8.72
C SER A 73 1.35 5.51 8.46
N LEU A 74 1.85 5.46 7.21
CA LEU A 74 2.99 4.63 6.81
C LEU A 74 4.26 5.43 6.50
N THR A 75 4.24 6.75 6.64
CA THR A 75 5.44 7.60 6.41
C THR A 75 6.60 7.20 7.32
N ASN A 76 7.83 7.32 6.80
CA ASN A 76 9.08 6.94 7.44
C ASN A 76 9.22 5.44 7.80
N LYS A 77 8.34 4.57 7.28
CA LYS A 77 8.47 3.13 7.49
C LYS A 77 9.43 2.51 6.47
N PRO A 78 10.35 1.63 6.91
CA PRO A 78 11.11 0.78 6.00
C PRO A 78 10.20 -0.27 5.39
N VAL A 79 10.42 -0.57 4.11
CA VAL A 79 9.64 -1.50 3.30
C VAL A 79 10.61 -2.40 2.55
N ALA A 80 10.34 -3.70 2.54
CA ALA A 80 11.04 -4.65 1.68
C ALA A 80 10.41 -4.65 0.28
N ILE A 81 11.24 -4.78 -0.75
CA ILE A 81 10.81 -4.77 -2.14
C ILE A 81 11.27 -6.08 -2.79
N GLU A 82 10.33 -6.81 -3.37
CA GLU A 82 10.58 -8.12 -3.98
C GLU A 82 10.04 -8.19 -5.40
N ALA A 83 10.76 -8.88 -6.28
CA ALA A 83 10.35 -9.16 -7.66
C ALA A 83 10.24 -10.69 -7.86
N PRO A 84 9.16 -11.33 -7.39
CA PRO A 84 9.03 -12.80 -7.38
C PRO A 84 9.00 -13.42 -8.78
N ASP A 85 8.63 -12.64 -9.80
CA ASP A 85 8.50 -13.10 -11.18
C ASP A 85 9.76 -12.79 -12.02
N GLY A 86 10.88 -12.45 -11.37
CA GLY A 86 12.15 -12.08 -12.03
C GLY A 86 12.26 -10.58 -12.33
N GLY A 87 13.31 -10.21 -13.06
CA GLY A 87 13.73 -8.82 -13.24
C GLY A 87 14.80 -8.39 -12.22
N ILE A 88 15.20 -7.13 -12.29
CA ILE A 88 16.29 -6.57 -11.48
C ILE A 88 15.79 -5.31 -10.77
N LEU A 89 15.85 -5.32 -9.44
CA LEU A 89 15.59 -4.14 -8.61
C LEU A 89 16.89 -3.36 -8.37
N SER A 90 16.80 -2.03 -8.37
CA SER A 90 17.93 -1.18 -7.95
C SER A 90 18.23 -1.31 -6.45
N SER A 91 17.21 -1.64 -5.66
CA SER A 91 17.31 -1.95 -4.24
C SER A 91 16.19 -2.91 -3.82
N ASN A 92 16.48 -3.83 -2.90
CA ASN A 92 15.50 -4.76 -2.31
C ASN A 92 14.78 -4.18 -1.08
N SER A 93 15.05 -2.92 -0.73
CA SER A 93 14.37 -2.21 0.34
C SER A 93 14.44 -0.70 0.11
N ALA A 94 13.44 0.01 0.61
CA ALA A 94 13.41 1.46 0.64
C ALA A 94 12.54 1.94 1.81
N THR A 95 12.58 3.23 2.09
CA THR A 95 11.76 3.85 3.14
C THR A 95 10.68 4.68 2.48
N ILE A 96 9.43 4.55 2.94
CA ILE A 96 8.35 5.47 2.57
C ILE A 96 8.74 6.85 3.10
N ASP A 97 8.85 7.84 2.24
CA ASP A 97 9.32 9.16 2.64
C ASP A 97 8.29 9.93 3.50
N ALA A 98 8.63 11.15 3.89
CA ALA A 98 7.75 12.00 4.70
C ALA A 98 6.48 12.45 3.95
N ASN A 99 6.44 12.35 2.63
CA ASN A 99 5.29 12.65 1.79
C ASN A 99 4.42 11.40 1.52
N GLY A 100 4.84 10.23 2.01
CA GLY A 100 4.16 8.96 1.77
C GLY A 100 4.58 8.27 0.48
N ALA A 101 5.63 8.73 -0.20
CA ALA A 101 6.10 8.13 -1.43
C ALA A 101 7.17 7.05 -1.17
N LEU A 102 7.01 5.89 -1.80
CA LEU A 102 8.06 4.88 -1.94
C LEU A 102 8.54 4.88 -3.38
N SER A 103 9.83 5.10 -3.61
CA SER A 103 10.39 5.13 -4.97
C SER A 103 11.52 4.12 -5.15
N PHE A 104 11.51 3.41 -6.28
CA PHE A 104 12.55 2.46 -6.66
C PHE A 104 12.59 2.31 -8.19
N SER A 105 13.65 1.69 -8.70
CA SER A 105 13.78 1.40 -10.14
C SER A 105 13.76 -0.11 -10.34
N PHE A 106 13.04 -0.55 -11.38
CA PHE A 106 12.88 -1.95 -11.72
C PHE A 106 13.12 -2.16 -13.21
N GLN A 107 14.01 -3.09 -13.54
CA GLN A 107 14.18 -3.60 -14.88
C GLN A 107 13.37 -4.90 -15.02
N VAL A 108 12.36 -4.89 -15.88
CA VAL A 108 11.55 -6.09 -16.17
C VAL A 108 12.40 -7.13 -16.91
N SER A 109 12.04 -8.41 -16.80
CA SER A 109 12.72 -9.47 -17.55
C SER A 109 12.41 -9.40 -19.05
N ASP A 110 13.09 -10.23 -19.85
CA ASP A 110 12.79 -10.40 -21.28
C ASP A 110 11.70 -11.45 -21.57
N GLN A 111 11.19 -12.13 -20.53
CA GLN A 111 10.16 -13.15 -20.68
C GLN A 111 8.78 -12.52 -20.85
N PRO A 112 7.96 -12.98 -21.81
CA PRO A 112 6.57 -12.54 -21.91
C PRO A 112 5.73 -12.94 -20.69
N GLY A 113 4.80 -12.06 -20.30
CA GLY A 113 3.89 -12.29 -19.18
C GLY A 113 3.80 -11.10 -18.23
N VAL A 114 3.08 -11.32 -17.12
CA VAL A 114 2.95 -10.32 -16.06
C VAL A 114 4.03 -10.55 -15.00
N HIS A 115 4.83 -9.51 -14.75
CA HIS A 115 5.83 -9.45 -13.70
C HIS A 115 5.36 -8.54 -12.57
N ARG A 116 5.34 -9.06 -11.35
CA ARG A 116 4.92 -8.32 -10.16
C ARG A 116 6.13 -7.82 -9.40
N VAL A 117 6.00 -6.63 -8.82
CA VAL A 117 6.87 -6.10 -7.78
C VAL A 117 6.03 -5.87 -6.53
N LEU A 118 6.47 -6.43 -5.41
CA LEU A 118 5.79 -6.40 -4.12
C LEU A 118 6.49 -5.40 -3.19
N ALA A 119 5.70 -4.55 -2.55
CA ALA A 119 6.10 -3.76 -1.39
C ALA A 119 5.55 -4.44 -0.13
N ILE A 120 6.43 -4.77 0.82
CA ILE A 120 6.13 -5.62 1.98
C ILE A 120 6.50 -4.86 3.27
N ASP A 121 5.59 -4.77 4.24
CA ASP A 121 5.93 -4.28 5.59
C ASP A 121 6.74 -5.39 6.31
N PRO A 122 8.05 -5.19 6.56
CA PRO A 122 8.89 -6.22 7.17
C PRO A 122 8.64 -6.37 8.68
N ASN A 123 7.88 -5.46 9.30
CA ASN A 123 7.57 -5.48 10.72
C ASN A 123 6.15 -5.97 11.00
N ALA A 124 5.46 -6.47 9.99
CA ALA A 124 4.20 -7.14 10.19
C ALA A 124 4.38 -8.39 11.08
N ASP A 125 3.43 -8.57 12.01
CA ASP A 125 3.41 -9.67 12.97
C ASP A 125 3.61 -11.03 12.27
N GLU A 126 4.29 -11.98 12.93
CA GLU A 126 4.77 -13.26 12.35
C GLU A 126 3.69 -14.12 11.65
N ASP A 127 2.41 -13.84 11.90
CA ASP A 127 1.27 -14.53 11.30
C ASP A 127 0.88 -13.99 9.91
N SER A 128 1.50 -12.92 9.40
CA SER A 128 1.14 -12.36 8.08
C SER A 128 2.25 -11.49 7.47
N THR A 129 2.87 -11.94 6.38
CA THR A 129 3.57 -11.02 5.45
C THR A 129 2.55 -10.04 4.90
N HIS A 130 2.59 -8.78 5.35
CA HIS A 130 1.67 -7.77 4.85
C HIS A 130 2.24 -7.14 3.59
N ILE A 131 1.77 -7.63 2.44
CA ILE A 131 1.94 -6.96 1.17
C ILE A 131 1.11 -5.67 1.24
N ILE A 132 1.80 -4.54 1.16
CA ILE A 132 1.22 -3.21 1.23
C ILE A 132 1.18 -2.52 -0.14
N GLY A 133 1.76 -3.13 -1.18
CA GLY A 133 1.65 -2.66 -2.56
C GLY A 133 2.07 -3.72 -3.57
N VAL A 134 1.42 -3.74 -4.73
CA VAL A 134 1.69 -4.63 -5.87
C VAL A 134 1.63 -3.84 -7.16
N VAL A 135 2.79 -3.69 -7.80
CA VAL A 135 2.93 -3.08 -9.13
C VAL A 135 3.11 -4.18 -10.16
N GLN A 136 2.49 -4.02 -11.33
CA GLN A 136 2.45 -5.06 -12.37
C GLN A 136 2.95 -4.53 -13.71
N PHE A 137 3.84 -5.29 -14.34
CA PHE A 137 4.40 -5.01 -15.66
C PHE A 137 4.03 -6.13 -16.62
N GLU A 138 3.45 -5.80 -17.78
CA GLU A 138 3.14 -6.79 -18.81
C GLU A 138 4.14 -6.70 -19.96
N VAL A 139 4.87 -7.78 -20.20
CA VAL A 139 5.73 -7.92 -21.38
C VAL A 139 4.94 -8.68 -22.45
N PRO A 140 4.64 -8.07 -23.61
CA PRO A 140 3.85 -8.72 -24.64
C PRO A 140 4.64 -9.88 -25.29
N PRO A 141 3.94 -10.90 -25.82
CA PRO A 141 4.60 -11.93 -26.61
C PRO A 141 5.27 -11.33 -27.86
N PRO A 142 6.37 -11.93 -28.34
CA PRO A 142 7.04 -11.45 -29.55
C PRO A 142 6.08 -11.47 -30.74
N ALA A 143 6.13 -10.43 -31.57
CA ALA A 143 5.36 -10.36 -32.81
C ALA A 143 5.80 -11.50 -33.74
N ASN A 144 4.85 -12.33 -34.17
CA ASN A 144 5.08 -13.40 -35.14
C ASN A 144 5.22 -12.88 -36.57
#